data_AF-A0A0K6GFC1-F1
#
_entry.id   AF-A0A0K6GFC1-F1
#
_cell.length_a   1.000
_cell.length_b   1.000
_cell.length_c   1.000
_cell.angle_alpha   90.00
_cell.angle_beta   90.00
_cell.angle_gamma   90.00
#
_symmetry.space_group_name_H-M   'P 1'
#
loop_
_entity.id
_entity.type
_entity.pdbx_description
1 polymer ?
#
loop_
_entity_poly.entity_id
_entity_poly.type
_entity_poly.pdbx_seq_one_letter_code
_entity_poly.pdbx_strand_id
1 'polypeptide(L)'
;MPASSRRIPGQSARAGHNRRTHTATGSSASSSPYHGSHHPAQQAHHFTRSSHRGSPVPNYSSPTDSTQSSPRTGAYSPASSSSGSSSSAKSVRWGETDSDEEARIGPGSYSVGSPKAHPKPVLKYRTLHVANAPSLFGESTSKIAASAAIDIVLYDLMTYVKNFKPPSELVFAGSIMVLAKVEENRPFINELCNYRMLWKRLAAIPTRGDQELEDKHRATGAAISKALARMKVHQIKLGKKFIRTALDELDIEVRICVEGFVYPLQLDFAEDCEDGMVLVRSERNKSFIYQLQLLASFREKLKNIPEYENEKLEDKRGAVGGEIEGNVDRMKSHQLRLYYRYQLAKPQQPHRL
;
A
#
# COMPACT_ATOMS: atom_id res chain seq x y z
N MET A 1 10.53 66.83 -24.71
CA MET A 1 11.37 67.55 -25.71
C MET A 1 12.52 68.19 -24.94
N PRO A 2 13.82 68.05 -25.26
CA PRO A 2 14.55 67.27 -26.30
C PRO A 2 15.30 66.05 -25.68
N ALA A 3 15.75 64.96 -26.33
CA ALA A 3 16.34 64.62 -27.63
C ALA A 3 17.85 64.91 -27.80
N SER A 4 18.69 63.86 -27.76
CA SER A 4 19.90 63.58 -28.60
C SER A 4 20.72 62.45 -27.94
N SER A 5 20.77 61.20 -28.44
CA SER A 5 21.34 60.67 -29.69
C SER A 5 22.87 60.87 -29.84
N ARG A 6 23.63 59.78 -29.75
CA ARG A 6 24.74 59.45 -30.69
C ARG A 6 24.86 57.94 -30.90
N ARG A 7 25.07 57.61 -32.18
CA ARG A 7 25.16 56.32 -32.89
C ARG A 7 26.66 55.90 -33.07
N ILE A 8 27.01 54.58 -33.03
CA ILE A 8 27.37 53.61 -34.14
C ILE A 8 28.72 53.96 -34.84
N PRO A 9 29.62 53.05 -35.35
CA PRO A 9 29.42 51.72 -35.99
C PRO A 9 30.44 50.58 -35.75
N GLY A 10 30.07 49.39 -36.26
CA GLY A 10 31.03 48.38 -36.75
C GLY A 10 30.38 47.08 -37.21
N GLN A 11 29.86 47.05 -38.44
CA GLN A 11 29.40 45.83 -39.15
C GLN A 11 30.59 45.03 -39.73
N SER A 12 30.44 43.72 -40.00
CA SER A 12 30.20 43.17 -41.35
C SER A 12 29.94 41.65 -41.20
N ALA A 13 28.82 41.10 -41.68
CA ALA A 13 28.48 40.69 -43.05
C ALA A 13 28.59 39.15 -43.18
N ARG A 14 27.48 38.41 -43.27
CA ARG A 14 26.64 38.10 -44.45
C ARG A 14 27.21 36.98 -45.33
N ALA A 15 26.50 35.85 -45.36
CA ALA A 15 26.03 35.09 -46.54
C ALA A 15 25.54 33.73 -46.01
N GLY A 16 24.41 33.16 -46.38
CA GLY A 16 23.48 33.45 -47.46
C GLY A 16 22.84 32.12 -47.90
N HIS A 17 21.58 31.93 -47.51
CA HIS A 17 20.48 31.22 -48.18
C HIS A 17 20.71 30.17 -49.29
N ASN A 18 19.98 29.05 -49.24
CA ASN A 18 18.81 28.70 -50.08
C ASN A 18 18.26 27.30 -49.67
N ARG A 19 16.96 27.10 -49.36
CA ARG A 19 15.80 26.83 -50.27
C ARG A 19 16.07 25.65 -51.25
N ARG A 20 15.19 24.69 -51.53
CA ARG A 20 13.81 24.33 -51.16
C ARG A 20 13.49 23.01 -51.92
N THR A 21 12.46 22.30 -51.47
CA THR A 21 11.49 21.46 -52.23
C THR A 21 11.82 20.05 -52.75
N HIS A 22 10.77 19.23 -52.63
CA HIS A 22 10.51 17.83 -52.91
C HIS A 22 10.53 17.44 -54.40
N THR A 23 10.80 16.15 -54.66
CA THR A 23 10.18 15.38 -55.75
C THR A 23 10.16 13.89 -55.39
N ALA A 24 9.02 13.26 -55.69
CA ALA A 24 8.75 11.84 -55.59
C ALA A 24 9.40 11.05 -56.76
N THR A 25 9.36 9.71 -56.68
CA THR A 25 9.09 8.71 -57.74
C THR A 25 9.98 7.47 -57.57
N GLY A 26 9.38 6.27 -57.65
CA GLY A 26 10.13 5.06 -58.02
C GLY A 26 9.64 3.76 -57.38
N SER A 27 8.79 3.03 -58.10
CA SER A 27 8.20 1.73 -57.75
C SER A 27 9.13 0.53 -57.98
N SER A 28 8.73 -0.60 -57.35
CA SER A 28 8.66 -1.96 -57.92
C SER A 28 9.75 -3.01 -57.65
N ALA A 29 9.22 -4.24 -57.44
CA ALA A 29 9.76 -5.58 -57.68
C ALA A 29 10.71 -6.15 -56.59
N SER A 30 10.26 -7.13 -55.80
CA SER A 30 10.11 -8.56 -56.13
C SER A 30 11.45 -9.30 -56.19
N SER A 31 11.72 -10.14 -55.19
CA SER A 31 11.98 -11.57 -55.40
C SER A 31 12.32 -12.29 -54.08
N SER A 32 11.50 -13.27 -53.73
CA SER A 32 11.88 -14.48 -52.98
C SER A 32 12.61 -15.43 -53.94
N PRO A 33 13.50 -16.32 -53.45
CA PRO A 33 13.14 -17.74 -53.55
C PRO A 33 13.63 -18.67 -52.41
N TYR A 34 12.71 -19.54 -52.01
CA TYR A 34 12.79 -20.92 -51.49
C TYR A 34 14.12 -21.66 -51.26
N HIS A 35 14.22 -22.32 -50.08
CA HIS A 35 14.29 -23.78 -49.87
C HIS A 35 14.42 -24.05 -48.35
N GLY A 36 13.85 -25.06 -47.69
CA GLY A 36 13.05 -26.22 -48.07
C GLY A 36 12.78 -27.05 -46.80
N SER A 37 11.61 -27.69 -46.78
CA SER A 37 11.31 -29.04 -46.26
C SER A 37 11.78 -29.44 -44.86
N HIS A 38 10.84 -29.78 -43.96
CA HIS A 38 10.71 -31.12 -43.35
C HIS A 38 9.43 -31.20 -42.50
N HIS A 39 8.43 -31.93 -43.00
CA HIS A 39 7.39 -32.58 -42.19
C HIS A 39 7.93 -33.92 -41.66
N PRO A 40 7.41 -34.39 -40.52
CA PRO A 40 6.76 -35.69 -40.55
C PRO A 40 5.34 -35.68 -39.96
N ALA A 41 4.55 -36.60 -40.50
CA ALA A 41 3.18 -36.91 -40.18
C ALA A 41 3.05 -37.71 -38.87
N GLN A 42 1.93 -37.48 -38.17
CA GLN A 42 1.18 -38.35 -37.23
C GLN A 42 0.14 -37.41 -36.58
N GLN A 43 -1.14 -37.71 -36.35
CA GLN A 43 -1.94 -38.91 -36.43
C GLN A 43 -3.40 -38.44 -36.40
N ALA A 44 -4.28 -39.06 -37.19
CA ALA A 44 -5.71 -38.78 -37.17
C ALA A 44 -6.37 -39.47 -35.97
N HIS A 45 -6.98 -38.70 -35.07
CA HIS A 45 -7.98 -39.21 -34.14
C HIS A 45 -9.34 -38.63 -34.51
N HIS A 46 -10.15 -39.48 -35.12
CA HIS A 46 -11.58 -39.35 -35.19
C HIS A 46 -12.15 -39.26 -33.76
N PHE A 47 -12.83 -38.16 -33.44
CA PHE A 47 -13.84 -38.16 -32.40
C PHE A 47 -15.18 -37.74 -33.00
N THR A 48 -16.07 -38.71 -32.96
CA THR A 48 -17.47 -38.67 -33.32
C THR A 48 -18.23 -37.62 -32.51
N ARG A 49 -18.90 -36.75 -33.26
CA ARG A 49 -20.12 -36.01 -32.93
C ARG A 49 -21.05 -36.81 -31.99
N SER A 50 -21.23 -36.33 -30.77
CA SER A 50 -22.39 -36.64 -29.93
C SER A 50 -22.99 -35.32 -29.46
N SER A 51 -24.09 -34.94 -30.10
CA SER A 51 -25.02 -33.92 -29.67
C SER A 51 -26.02 -34.62 -28.77
N HIS A 52 -26.18 -34.19 -27.50
CA HIS A 52 -27.45 -34.20 -26.75
C HIS A 52 -27.27 -33.51 -25.37
N ARG A 53 -28.16 -32.53 -25.10
CA ARG A 53 -28.75 -32.10 -23.80
C ARG A 53 -27.82 -31.87 -22.59
N GLY A 54 -27.90 -30.78 -21.84
CA GLY A 54 -28.87 -29.69 -21.82
C GLY A 54 -28.43 -28.63 -20.79
N SER A 55 -28.71 -27.37 -21.09
CA SER A 55 -28.48 -26.26 -20.17
C SER A 55 -29.51 -26.30 -19.03
N PRO A 56 -29.11 -26.11 -17.77
CA PRO A 56 -30.07 -25.95 -16.70
C PRO A 56 -30.72 -24.57 -16.80
N VAL A 57 -32.05 -24.55 -16.94
CA VAL A 57 -32.89 -23.38 -16.73
C VAL A 57 -33.28 -23.35 -15.26
N PRO A 58 -32.96 -22.30 -14.48
CA PRO A 58 -33.60 -22.06 -13.20
C PRO A 58 -34.83 -21.17 -13.43
N ASN A 59 -36.01 -21.72 -13.17
CA ASN A 59 -37.24 -20.96 -13.05
C ASN A 59 -37.23 -20.12 -11.76
N TYR A 60 -37.79 -18.92 -11.90
CA TYR A 60 -37.97 -17.92 -10.86
C TYR A 60 -38.90 -18.38 -9.73
N SER A 61 -38.56 -18.01 -8.50
CA SER A 61 -39.52 -17.71 -7.42
C SER A 61 -38.85 -16.76 -6.42
N SER A 62 -39.23 -15.49 -6.48
CA SER A 62 -39.08 -14.56 -5.36
C SER A 62 -40.34 -14.64 -4.50
N PRO A 63 -40.21 -14.50 -3.18
CA PRO A 63 -40.92 -13.39 -2.56
C PRO A 63 -39.99 -12.54 -1.69
N THR A 64 -40.25 -11.24 -1.77
CA THR A 64 -39.90 -10.15 -0.85
C THR A 64 -39.35 -10.57 0.52
N ASP A 65 -38.15 -10.11 0.88
CA ASP A 65 -38.01 -9.24 2.05
C ASP A 65 -36.70 -8.42 2.01
N SER A 66 -36.79 -7.19 2.49
CA SER A 66 -35.70 -6.23 2.52
C SER A 66 -34.87 -6.45 3.79
N THR A 67 -33.60 -6.82 3.66
CA THR A 67 -32.64 -6.62 4.76
C THR A 67 -31.26 -6.29 4.22
N GLN A 68 -31.02 -4.99 4.18
CA GLN A 68 -29.76 -4.34 3.91
C GLN A 68 -28.74 -4.74 4.99
N SER A 69 -27.71 -5.51 4.61
CA SER A 69 -26.60 -5.87 5.51
C SER A 69 -25.33 -5.17 5.04
N SER A 70 -25.10 -3.96 5.56
CA SER A 70 -23.82 -3.24 5.42
C SER A 70 -22.88 -3.61 6.57
N PRO A 71 -21.56 -3.74 6.35
CA PRO A 71 -20.60 -3.85 7.45
C PRO A 71 -20.37 -2.48 8.10
N ARG A 72 -20.73 -2.47 9.38
CA ARG A 72 -20.61 -1.45 10.43
C ARG A 72 -19.33 -0.58 10.36
N THR A 73 -19.53 0.71 10.13
CA THR A 73 -18.61 1.79 10.51
C THR A 73 -18.99 2.27 11.92
N GLY A 74 -18.13 2.08 12.90
CA GLY A 74 -18.33 2.60 14.26
C GLY A 74 -17.66 3.96 14.43
N ALA A 75 -18.43 5.03 14.30
CA ALA A 75 -18.06 6.37 14.75
C ALA A 75 -18.80 6.66 16.06
N TYR A 76 -18.06 6.95 17.12
CA TYR A 76 -18.62 7.44 18.39
C TYR A 76 -18.46 8.97 18.43
N SER A 77 -19.58 9.65 18.71
CA SER A 77 -19.63 11.07 19.05
C SER A 77 -20.49 11.28 20.31
N PRO A 78 -20.33 12.41 21.01
CA PRO A 78 -20.38 12.50 22.47
C PRO A 78 -21.68 13.09 23.04
N ALA A 79 -21.94 12.87 24.33
CA ALA A 79 -22.70 13.80 25.18
C ALA A 79 -22.43 13.57 26.69
N SER A 80 -22.17 14.67 27.38
CA SER A 80 -22.08 14.91 28.83
C SER A 80 -23.45 14.69 29.51
N SER A 81 -23.63 14.42 30.82
CA SER A 81 -23.14 15.18 31.99
C SER A 81 -23.43 14.46 33.33
N SER A 82 -22.49 14.58 34.28
CA SER A 82 -22.60 14.92 35.72
C SER A 82 -23.50 14.17 36.73
N SER A 83 -22.84 13.52 37.71
CA SER A 83 -22.87 13.74 39.19
C SER A 83 -22.53 12.41 39.88
N GLY A 84 -21.67 12.27 40.89
CA GLY A 84 -20.88 13.16 41.74
C GLY A 84 -20.33 12.33 42.93
N SER A 85 -19.25 12.81 43.55
CA SER A 85 -18.67 12.38 44.85
C SER A 85 -17.83 11.08 44.88
N SER A 86 -16.70 10.96 45.58
CA SER A 86 -15.78 11.89 46.27
C SER A 86 -14.57 11.10 46.82
N SER A 87 -13.46 11.81 47.05
CA SER A 87 -12.33 11.50 47.95
C SER A 87 -11.27 10.47 47.49
N SER A 88 -9.97 10.58 47.79
CA SER A 88 -9.13 11.68 48.31
C SER A 88 -7.67 11.23 48.14
N ALA A 89 -6.80 12.13 47.67
CA ALA A 89 -5.37 11.90 47.49
C ALA A 89 -4.62 12.19 48.80
N LYS A 90 -3.73 11.29 49.23
CA LYS A 90 -2.79 11.53 50.33
C LYS A 90 -1.40 11.87 49.80
N SER A 91 -1.05 13.14 49.98
CA SER A 91 0.30 13.70 49.94
C SER A 91 0.89 13.62 51.36
N VAL A 92 2.14 13.16 51.50
CA VAL A 92 2.85 13.06 52.79
C VAL A 92 3.89 14.18 52.87
N ARG A 93 3.64 15.11 53.79
CA ARG A 93 4.53 16.18 54.26
C ARG A 93 5.15 15.69 55.57
N TRP A 94 6.47 15.67 55.64
CA TRP A 94 7.22 15.38 56.88
C TRP A 94 7.47 16.68 57.63
N GLY A 95 7.07 16.72 58.91
CA GLY A 95 7.31 17.83 59.81
C GLY A 95 7.01 17.41 61.26
N GLU A 96 8.07 17.47 62.07
CA GLU A 96 8.12 17.58 63.53
C GLU A 96 7.48 16.49 64.40
N THR A 97 8.36 15.67 64.95
CA THR A 97 8.14 14.77 66.08
C THR A 97 8.31 15.58 67.37
N ASP A 98 7.21 15.94 68.03
CA ASP A 98 7.22 16.30 69.44
C ASP A 98 6.73 15.11 70.27
N SER A 99 7.55 14.79 71.25
CA SER A 99 7.41 13.77 72.28
C SER A 99 6.52 14.26 73.42
N ASP A 100 5.58 13.43 73.86
CA ASP A 100 5.00 13.52 75.21
C ASP A 100 4.78 12.10 75.76
N GLU A 101 5.57 11.74 76.76
CA GLU A 101 5.32 10.65 77.69
C GLU A 101 5.14 11.30 79.07
N GLU A 102 3.91 11.22 79.58
CA GLU A 102 3.52 11.68 80.91
C GLU A 102 3.91 10.67 81.99
N ALA A 103 4.70 11.11 82.98
CA ALA A 103 4.61 10.56 84.33
C ALA A 103 5.01 11.62 85.37
N ARG A 104 4.05 11.90 86.26
CA ARG A 104 4.05 12.90 87.34
C ARG A 104 4.98 12.50 88.50
N ILE A 105 5.52 13.48 89.24
CA ILE A 105 5.50 13.63 90.72
C ILE A 105 6.24 14.93 91.15
N GLY A 106 5.50 15.83 91.85
CA GLY A 106 5.88 16.56 93.08
C GLY A 106 7.02 17.61 93.13
N PRO A 107 6.78 18.85 93.59
CA PRO A 107 7.81 19.89 93.75
C PRO A 107 8.45 19.91 95.15
N GLY A 108 9.77 20.07 95.21
CA GLY A 108 10.53 20.25 96.46
C GLY A 108 11.86 20.95 96.17
N SER A 109 11.99 22.18 96.65
CA SER A 109 13.05 23.15 96.38
C SER A 109 14.27 22.97 97.29
N TYR A 110 15.49 22.98 96.72
CA TYR A 110 16.69 23.61 97.31
C TYR A 110 17.64 24.08 96.20
N SER A 111 18.14 25.30 96.38
CA SER A 111 19.08 26.00 95.50
C SER A 111 20.52 25.86 96.01
N VAL A 112 21.47 26.27 95.16
CA VAL A 112 22.90 26.60 95.39
C VAL A 112 23.94 25.51 95.03
N GLY A 113 24.78 25.81 94.02
CA GLY A 113 26.13 25.22 93.92
C GLY A 113 26.78 25.17 92.52
N SER A 114 27.40 26.27 92.10
CA SER A 114 28.53 26.39 91.12
C SER A 114 28.43 25.88 89.66
N PRO A 115 28.75 26.74 88.67
CA PRO A 115 29.09 26.31 87.31
C PRO A 115 30.58 25.95 87.19
N LYS A 116 30.90 24.74 86.69
CA LYS A 116 32.25 24.37 86.23
C LYS A 116 32.26 24.15 84.72
N ALA A 117 33.35 24.62 84.12
CA ALA A 117 33.55 24.84 82.70
C ALA A 117 33.99 23.60 81.90
N HIS A 118 33.50 23.51 80.64
CA HIS A 118 34.13 23.01 79.38
C HIS A 118 34.70 21.56 79.33
N PRO A 119 34.74 20.86 78.16
CA PRO A 119 35.22 21.39 76.87
C PRO A 119 34.52 20.94 75.57
N LYS A 120 34.84 21.71 74.52
CA LYS A 120 34.41 21.60 73.11
C LYS A 120 34.97 20.35 72.42
N PRO A 121 34.22 19.64 71.55
CA PRO A 121 34.80 18.63 70.67
C PRO A 121 35.45 19.29 69.45
N VAL A 122 36.76 19.12 69.31
CA VAL A 122 37.56 19.51 68.15
C VAL A 122 37.38 18.45 67.06
N LEU A 123 36.58 18.75 66.03
CA LEU A 123 36.52 17.94 64.80
C LEU A 123 37.79 18.19 63.96
N LYS A 124 38.77 17.31 64.12
CA LYS A 124 39.89 17.20 63.17
C LYS A 124 39.38 16.47 61.93
N TYR A 125 39.14 17.20 60.84
CA TYR A 125 38.98 16.60 59.52
C TYR A 125 40.30 15.95 59.11
N ARG A 126 40.30 14.61 59.04
CA ARG A 126 41.39 13.84 58.45
C ARG A 126 41.17 13.86 56.95
N THR A 127 41.92 14.70 56.25
CA THR A 127 42.02 14.72 54.78
C THR A 127 42.59 13.37 54.33
N LEU A 128 41.70 12.46 53.91
CA LEU A 128 42.09 11.25 53.20
C LEU A 128 42.36 11.64 51.75
N HIS A 129 43.62 11.52 51.32
CA HIS A 129 44.01 11.53 49.91
C HIS A 129 43.34 10.34 49.19
N VAL A 130 42.14 10.59 48.65
CA VAL A 130 41.51 9.73 47.63
C VAL A 130 41.75 10.40 46.28
N ALA A 131 43.01 10.37 45.84
CA ALA A 131 43.34 10.61 44.44
C ALA A 131 43.59 9.22 43.84
N ASN A 132 42.78 8.81 42.86
CA ASN A 132 42.80 7.51 42.15
C ASN A 132 41.81 6.43 42.64
N ALA A 133 40.64 6.82 43.14
CA ALA A 133 39.47 5.96 42.95
C ALA A 133 38.92 6.22 41.53
N PRO A 134 38.79 5.21 40.64
CA PRO A 134 38.12 5.40 39.36
C PRO A 134 36.74 5.98 39.62
N SER A 135 36.45 7.16 39.07
CA SER A 135 35.10 7.72 39.14
C SER A 135 34.13 6.69 38.57
N LEU A 136 33.24 6.18 39.42
CA LEU A 136 32.21 5.21 39.04
C LEU A 136 31.23 5.81 38.00
N PHE A 137 31.25 7.14 37.85
CA PHE A 137 30.52 7.95 36.87
C PHE A 137 31.43 8.53 35.77
N GLY A 138 32.62 7.96 35.57
CA GLY A 138 33.56 8.39 34.53
C GLY A 138 33.00 8.20 33.13
N GLU A 139 33.44 9.06 32.21
CA GLU A 139 33.10 9.04 30.78
C GLU A 139 33.33 7.65 30.14
N SER A 140 34.36 6.93 30.60
CA SER A 140 34.68 5.55 30.23
C SER A 140 33.58 4.54 30.56
N THR A 141 32.94 4.63 31.73
CA THR A 141 31.80 3.77 32.10
C THR A 141 30.62 4.00 31.15
N SER A 142 30.38 5.25 30.74
CA SER A 142 29.33 5.58 29.78
C SER A 142 29.63 5.06 28.37
N LYS A 143 30.90 5.12 27.93
CA LYS A 143 31.34 4.59 26.64
C LYS A 143 31.16 3.08 26.55
N ILE A 144 31.56 2.36 27.60
CA ILE A 144 31.41 0.90 27.67
C ILE A 144 29.92 0.51 27.63
N ALA A 145 29.08 1.20 28.40
CA ALA A 145 27.64 0.94 28.42
C ALA A 145 26.98 1.20 27.06
N ALA A 146 27.33 2.30 26.37
CA ALA A 146 26.84 2.59 25.04
C ALA A 146 27.31 1.54 24.01
N SER A 147 28.58 1.13 24.08
CA SER A 147 29.13 0.09 23.19
C SER A 147 28.38 -1.23 23.35
N ALA A 148 28.14 -1.66 24.60
CA ALA A 148 27.40 -2.88 24.92
C ALA A 148 25.92 -2.78 24.47
N ALA A 149 25.28 -1.62 24.60
CA ALA A 149 23.93 -1.42 24.12
C ALA A 149 23.83 -1.57 22.59
N ILE A 150 24.83 -1.07 21.84
CA ILE A 150 24.90 -1.25 20.38
C ILE A 150 25.11 -2.74 20.04
N ASP A 151 25.95 -3.46 20.79
CA ASP A 151 26.15 -4.91 20.59
C ASP A 151 24.86 -5.70 20.79
N ILE A 152 24.06 -5.36 21.81
CA ILE A 152 22.76 -6.00 22.03
C ILE A 152 21.83 -5.78 20.83
N VAL A 153 21.77 -4.56 20.29
CA VAL A 153 20.96 -4.26 19.09
C VAL A 153 21.44 -5.10 17.90
N LEU A 154 22.75 -5.21 17.71
CA LEU A 154 23.33 -5.99 16.62
C LEU A 154 23.07 -7.49 16.79
N TYR A 155 23.17 -8.01 18.01
CA TYR A 155 22.86 -9.40 18.34
C TYR A 155 21.37 -9.72 18.08
N ASP A 156 20.47 -8.85 18.52
CA ASP A 156 19.03 -8.99 18.26
C ASP A 156 18.74 -8.97 16.75
N LEU A 157 19.39 -8.06 16.00
CA LEU A 157 19.27 -8.03 14.53
C LEU A 157 19.70 -9.35 13.91
N MET A 158 20.85 -9.90 14.30
CA MET A 158 21.33 -11.19 13.80
C MET A 158 20.36 -12.31 14.12
N THR A 159 19.78 -12.30 15.32
CA THR A 159 18.81 -13.30 15.77
C THR A 159 17.54 -13.25 14.93
N TYR A 160 16.97 -12.06 14.72
CA TYR A 160 15.80 -11.86 13.86
C TYR A 160 16.07 -12.31 12.42
N VAL A 161 17.16 -11.84 11.81
CA VAL A 161 17.53 -12.22 10.43
C VAL A 161 17.73 -13.73 10.26
N LYS A 162 18.34 -14.42 11.24
CA LYS A 162 18.56 -15.88 11.17
C LYS A 162 17.27 -16.68 11.34
N ASN A 163 16.37 -16.22 12.20
CA ASN A 163 15.14 -16.95 12.53
C ASN A 163 14.00 -16.63 11.56
N PHE A 164 14.09 -15.53 10.82
CA PHE A 164 13.06 -15.13 9.89
C PHE A 164 13.00 -16.04 8.66
N LYS A 165 11.88 -16.74 8.52
CA LYS A 165 11.53 -17.48 7.31
C LYS A 165 10.60 -16.60 6.47
N PRO A 166 11.06 -16.04 5.34
CA PRO A 166 10.22 -15.19 4.52
C PRO A 166 9.04 -16.00 3.96
N PRO A 167 7.81 -15.49 4.02
CA PRO A 167 6.66 -16.18 3.46
C PRO A 167 6.77 -16.26 1.94
N SER A 168 6.17 -17.29 1.36
CA SER A 168 6.10 -17.50 -0.09
C SER A 168 5.08 -16.61 -0.78
N GLU A 169 4.07 -16.14 -0.03
CA GLU A 169 2.96 -15.34 -0.51
C GLU A 169 2.63 -14.24 0.51
N LEU A 170 2.04 -13.15 0.03
CA LEU A 170 1.59 -12.03 0.84
C LEU A 170 0.23 -11.58 0.32
N VAL A 171 -0.64 -11.15 1.23
CA VAL A 171 -1.94 -10.59 0.90
C VAL A 171 -1.83 -9.06 0.85
N PHE A 172 -2.10 -8.47 -0.31
CA PHE A 172 -1.95 -7.03 -0.51
C PHE A 172 -3.28 -6.29 -0.32
N ALA A 173 -3.23 -5.03 0.10
CA ALA A 173 -4.39 -4.18 0.30
C ALA A 173 -4.26 -2.88 -0.51
N GLY A 174 -4.97 -2.79 -1.63
CA GLY A 174 -5.00 -1.63 -2.54
C GLY A 174 -3.71 -1.38 -3.33
N SER A 175 -2.53 -1.57 -2.73
CA SER A 175 -1.23 -1.47 -3.40
C SER A 175 -0.30 -2.59 -2.97
N ILE A 176 0.71 -2.90 -3.79
CA ILE A 176 1.73 -3.89 -3.38
C ILE A 176 2.64 -3.41 -2.25
N MET A 177 2.58 -2.13 -1.89
CA MET A 177 3.34 -1.54 -0.77
C MET A 177 2.59 -1.67 0.55
N VAL A 178 1.29 -1.96 0.52
CA VAL A 178 0.44 -2.05 1.70
C VAL A 178 -0.03 -3.49 1.86
N LEU A 179 0.30 -4.09 3.00
CA LEU A 179 -0.11 -5.43 3.35
C LEU A 179 -1.47 -5.40 4.06
N ALA A 180 -2.33 -6.36 3.73
CA ALA A 180 -3.56 -6.58 4.47
C ALA A 180 -3.25 -7.02 5.91
N LYS A 181 -4.08 -6.60 6.88
CA LYS A 181 -3.97 -7.01 8.28
C LYS A 181 -4.63 -8.37 8.50
N VAL A 182 -4.05 -9.40 7.89
CA VAL A 182 -4.50 -10.79 7.94
C VAL A 182 -3.42 -11.68 8.56
N GLU A 183 -3.80 -12.85 9.06
CA GLU A 183 -2.89 -13.74 9.80
C GLU A 183 -1.72 -14.24 8.93
N GLU A 184 -1.95 -14.45 7.65
CA GLU A 184 -0.93 -14.89 6.68
C GLU A 184 0.24 -13.91 6.59
N ASN A 185 -0.04 -12.61 6.74
CA ASN A 185 0.97 -11.56 6.69
C ASN A 185 1.64 -11.30 8.05
N ARG A 186 1.10 -11.84 9.14
CA ARG A 186 1.57 -11.54 10.51
C ARG A 186 3.07 -11.82 10.70
N PRO A 187 3.66 -12.94 10.24
CA PRO A 187 5.09 -13.17 10.40
C PRO A 187 5.95 -12.08 9.73
N PHE A 188 5.57 -11.65 8.53
CA PHE A 188 6.28 -10.61 7.79
C PHE A 188 6.10 -9.23 8.44
N ILE A 189 4.88 -8.89 8.87
CA ILE A 189 4.59 -7.61 9.54
C ILE A 189 5.31 -7.52 10.89
N ASN A 190 5.33 -8.62 11.67
CA ASN A 190 6.03 -8.66 12.95
C ASN A 190 7.53 -8.44 12.77
N GLU A 191 8.13 -9.06 11.76
CA GLU A 191 9.55 -8.88 11.48
C GLU A 191 9.89 -7.43 11.07
N LEU A 192 9.05 -6.80 10.23
CA LEU A 192 9.19 -5.36 9.93
C LEU A 192 9.12 -4.49 11.20
N CYS A 193 8.20 -4.81 12.11
CA CYS A 193 8.08 -4.13 13.39
C CYS A 193 9.33 -4.33 14.26
N ASN A 194 9.88 -5.54 14.32
CA ASN A 194 11.10 -5.86 15.05
C ASN A 194 12.27 -4.98 14.58
N TYR A 195 12.50 -4.87 13.27
CA TYR A 195 13.56 -4.01 12.73
C TYR A 195 13.35 -2.53 13.01
N ARG A 196 12.11 -2.04 12.95
CA ARG A 196 11.79 -0.66 13.34
C ARG A 196 12.03 -0.41 14.82
N MET A 197 11.77 -1.39 15.68
CA MET A 197 12.08 -1.30 17.10
C MET A 197 13.58 -1.27 17.37
N LEU A 198 14.37 -2.08 16.66
CA LEU A 198 15.83 -2.02 16.73
C LEU A 198 16.37 -0.66 16.29
N TRP A 199 15.80 -0.08 15.23
CA TRP A 199 16.17 1.26 14.79
C TRP A 199 15.94 2.32 15.89
N LYS A 200 14.76 2.28 16.53
CA LYS A 200 14.44 3.19 17.64
C LYS A 200 15.38 3.00 18.83
N ARG A 201 15.70 1.74 19.18
CA ARG A 201 16.65 1.42 20.26
C ARG A 201 18.05 1.95 19.93
N LEU A 202 18.53 1.75 18.70
CA LEU A 202 19.82 2.28 18.26
C LEU A 202 19.86 3.81 18.32
N ALA A 203 18.81 4.49 17.84
CA ALA A 203 18.72 5.95 17.86
C ALA A 203 18.73 6.55 19.27
N ALA A 204 18.30 5.79 20.29
CA ALA A 204 18.30 6.23 21.68
C ALA A 204 19.68 6.11 22.37
N ILE A 205 20.67 5.45 21.76
CA ILE A 205 21.99 5.25 22.36
C ILE A 205 22.88 6.46 22.04
N PRO A 206 23.33 7.23 23.05
CA PRO A 206 24.21 8.37 22.82
C PRO A 206 25.64 7.92 22.50
N THR A 207 26.22 8.48 21.43
CA THR A 207 27.63 8.24 21.06
C THR A 207 28.59 9.26 21.68
N ARG A 208 28.08 10.43 22.09
CA ARG A 208 28.82 11.54 22.75
C ARG A 208 30.07 12.02 21.99
N GLY A 209 30.09 11.88 20.66
CA GLY A 209 31.23 12.29 19.83
C GLY A 209 32.42 11.34 19.88
N ASP A 210 32.29 10.18 20.53
CA ASP A 210 33.31 9.15 20.46
C ASP A 210 33.28 8.48 19.09
N GLN A 211 34.39 8.64 18.34
CA GLN A 211 34.49 8.21 16.96
C GLN A 211 34.23 6.71 16.77
N GLU A 212 34.74 5.87 17.67
CA GLU A 212 34.58 4.42 17.61
C GLU A 212 33.12 4.00 17.82
N LEU A 213 32.44 4.60 18.81
CA LEU A 213 31.01 4.40 19.04
C LEU A 213 30.18 4.90 17.87
N GLU A 214 30.53 6.03 17.27
CA GLU A 214 29.85 6.54 16.09
C GLU A 214 29.99 5.61 14.88
N ASP A 215 31.19 5.09 14.63
CA ASP A 215 31.43 4.13 13.56
C ASP A 215 30.60 2.86 13.77
N LYS A 216 30.56 2.33 15.00
CA LYS A 216 29.76 1.16 15.36
C LYS A 216 28.25 1.43 15.24
N HIS A 217 27.80 2.61 15.67
CA HIS A 217 26.41 3.04 15.56
C HIS A 217 25.99 3.13 14.10
N ARG A 218 26.78 3.80 13.26
CA ARG A 218 26.59 3.90 11.80
C ARG A 218 26.56 2.53 11.15
N ALA A 219 27.50 1.64 11.48
CA ALA A 219 27.56 0.29 10.93
C ALA A 219 26.32 -0.54 11.30
N THR A 220 25.88 -0.45 12.56
CA THR A 220 24.67 -1.13 13.04
C THR A 220 23.42 -0.58 12.35
N GLY A 221 23.32 0.74 12.20
CA GLY A 221 22.26 1.39 11.45
C GLY A 221 22.24 0.90 9.99
N ALA A 222 23.39 0.89 9.31
CA ALA A 222 23.49 0.39 7.95
C ALA A 222 23.01 -1.08 7.84
N ALA A 223 23.32 -1.92 8.82
CA ALA A 223 22.86 -3.31 8.87
C ALA A 223 21.33 -3.42 9.00
N ILE A 224 20.70 -2.63 9.88
CA ILE A 224 19.23 -2.61 10.02
C ILE A 224 18.57 -2.09 8.72
N SER A 225 19.08 -1.01 8.15
CA SER A 225 18.61 -0.46 6.87
C SER A 225 18.69 -1.49 5.75
N LYS A 226 19.78 -2.26 5.70
CA LYS A 226 19.96 -3.34 4.72
C LYS A 226 18.95 -4.47 4.92
N ALA A 227 18.63 -4.83 6.16
CA ALA A 227 17.61 -5.83 6.45
C ALA A 227 16.21 -5.36 6.01
N LEU A 228 15.84 -4.12 6.33
CA LEU A 228 14.58 -3.50 5.89
C LEU A 228 14.49 -3.42 4.36
N ALA A 229 15.58 -3.05 3.68
CA ALA A 229 15.64 -3.00 2.22
C ALA A 229 15.41 -4.38 1.60
N ARG A 230 15.99 -5.45 2.17
CA ARG A 230 15.76 -6.83 1.71
C ARG A 230 14.29 -7.24 1.85
N MET A 231 13.64 -6.89 2.97
CA MET A 231 12.21 -7.15 3.13
C MET A 231 11.38 -6.40 2.09
N LYS A 232 11.69 -5.13 1.83
CA LYS A 232 11.01 -4.35 0.79
C LYS A 232 11.17 -4.97 -0.61
N VAL A 233 12.38 -5.43 -0.95
CA VAL A 233 12.63 -6.13 -2.21
C VAL A 233 11.82 -7.43 -2.30
N HIS A 234 11.74 -8.20 -1.21
CA HIS A 234 10.93 -9.42 -1.16
C HIS A 234 9.44 -9.12 -1.34
N GLN A 235 8.91 -8.10 -0.65
CA GLN A 235 7.53 -7.66 -0.80
C GLN A 235 7.22 -7.24 -2.24
N ILE A 236 8.10 -6.46 -2.87
CA ILE A 236 7.96 -6.07 -4.29
C ILE A 236 7.94 -7.29 -5.20
N LYS A 237 8.84 -8.26 -4.97
CA LYS A 237 8.92 -9.49 -5.77
C LYS A 237 7.59 -10.26 -5.71
N LEU A 238 7.03 -10.43 -4.51
CA LEU A 238 5.74 -11.10 -4.33
C LEU A 238 4.58 -10.28 -4.89
N GLY A 239 4.61 -8.95 -4.75
CA GLY A 239 3.61 -8.05 -5.31
C GLY A 239 3.54 -8.11 -6.83
N LYS A 240 4.69 -8.13 -7.51
CA LYS A 240 4.76 -8.32 -8.97
C LYS A 240 4.18 -9.67 -9.40
N LYS A 241 4.48 -10.74 -8.64
CA LYS A 241 3.91 -12.07 -8.90
C LYS A 241 2.38 -12.05 -8.75
N PHE A 242 1.89 -11.44 -7.67
CA PHE A 242 0.45 -11.27 -7.42
C PHE A 242 -0.26 -10.53 -8.57
N ILE A 243 0.26 -9.36 -8.98
CA ILE A 243 -0.32 -8.59 -10.10
C ILE A 243 -0.33 -9.43 -11.38
N ARG A 244 0.79 -10.09 -11.70
CA ARG A 244 0.89 -10.93 -12.89
C ARG A 244 -0.16 -12.04 -12.89
N THR A 245 -0.28 -12.78 -11.80
CA THR A 245 -1.26 -13.86 -11.66
C THR A 245 -2.68 -13.33 -11.80
N ALA A 246 -3.04 -12.23 -11.14
CA ALA A 246 -4.38 -11.63 -11.27
C ALA A 246 -4.70 -11.19 -12.70
N LEU A 247 -3.70 -10.65 -13.44
CA LEU A 247 -3.86 -10.31 -14.85
C LEU A 247 -3.96 -11.55 -15.75
N ASP A 248 -3.19 -12.61 -15.46
CA ASP A 248 -3.28 -13.90 -16.18
C ASP A 248 -4.67 -14.53 -16.01
N GLU A 249 -5.20 -14.55 -14.78
CA GLU A 249 -6.53 -15.06 -14.47
C GLU A 249 -7.63 -14.25 -15.16
N LEU A 250 -7.56 -12.92 -15.11
CA LEU A 250 -8.53 -12.05 -15.76
C LEU A 250 -8.51 -12.19 -17.29
N ASP A 251 -7.33 -12.31 -17.91
CA ASP A 251 -7.18 -12.56 -19.35
C ASP A 251 -7.90 -13.87 -19.74
N ILE A 252 -7.70 -14.94 -18.97
CA ILE A 252 -8.38 -16.22 -19.20
C ILE A 252 -9.91 -16.08 -19.05
N GLU A 253 -10.39 -15.42 -17.99
CA GLU A 253 -11.82 -15.18 -17.79
C GLU A 253 -12.45 -14.41 -18.96
N VAL A 254 -11.77 -13.35 -19.43
CA VAL A 254 -12.21 -12.54 -20.57
C VAL A 254 -12.31 -13.39 -21.83
N ARG A 255 -11.27 -14.19 -22.14
CA ARG A 255 -11.27 -15.04 -23.34
C ARG A 255 -12.39 -16.06 -23.34
N ILE A 256 -12.57 -16.80 -22.24
CA ILE A 256 -13.64 -17.80 -22.11
C ILE A 256 -15.01 -17.15 -22.29
N CYS A 257 -15.21 -15.98 -21.68
CA CYS A 257 -16.44 -15.21 -21.77
C CYS A 257 -16.74 -14.74 -23.20
N VAL A 258 -15.73 -14.32 -23.95
CA VAL A 258 -15.88 -13.79 -25.31
C VAL A 258 -16.05 -14.89 -26.34
N GLU A 259 -15.22 -15.95 -26.28
CA GLU A 259 -15.24 -17.06 -27.24
C GLU A 259 -16.56 -17.85 -27.19
N GLY A 260 -17.19 -17.94 -26.02
CA GLY A 260 -18.48 -18.60 -25.85
C GLY A 260 -19.70 -17.77 -26.23
N PHE A 261 -19.53 -16.47 -26.51
CA PHE A 261 -20.66 -15.57 -26.70
C PHE A 261 -21.21 -15.60 -28.13
N VAL A 262 -22.50 -15.93 -28.26
CA VAL A 262 -23.23 -15.90 -29.53
C VAL A 262 -24.09 -14.65 -29.59
N TYR A 263 -23.84 -13.82 -30.60
CA TYR A 263 -24.60 -12.59 -30.85
C TYR A 263 -26.05 -12.90 -31.26
N PRO A 264 -27.06 -12.35 -30.57
CA PRO A 264 -28.45 -12.46 -30.99
C PRO A 264 -28.67 -11.86 -32.38
N LEU A 265 -29.58 -12.44 -33.17
CA LEU A 265 -29.93 -11.91 -34.50
C LEU A 265 -30.91 -10.75 -34.45
N GLN A 266 -31.57 -10.56 -33.31
CA GLN A 266 -32.59 -9.56 -33.05
C GLN A 266 -32.46 -9.08 -31.60
N LEU A 267 -32.77 -7.81 -31.37
CA LEU A 267 -32.84 -7.20 -30.05
C LEU A 267 -34.16 -6.41 -29.95
N ASP A 268 -34.75 -6.40 -28.76
CA ASP A 268 -35.96 -5.63 -28.48
C ASP A 268 -35.56 -4.25 -27.93
N PHE A 269 -35.86 -3.18 -28.67
CA PHE A 269 -35.54 -1.80 -28.30
C PHE A 269 -36.72 -1.13 -27.61
N ALA A 270 -36.45 -0.22 -26.67
CA ALA A 270 -37.47 0.59 -26.02
C ALA A 270 -37.99 1.66 -26.99
N GLU A 271 -39.31 1.85 -27.05
CA GLU A 271 -39.94 2.78 -28.00
C GLU A 271 -39.78 4.25 -27.61
N ASP A 272 -39.67 4.54 -26.30
CA ASP A 272 -39.74 5.91 -25.74
C ASP A 272 -38.39 6.44 -25.21
N CYS A 273 -37.25 5.94 -25.70
CA CYS A 273 -35.95 6.46 -25.26
C CYS A 273 -35.36 7.44 -26.27
N GLU A 274 -34.78 8.54 -25.78
CA GLU A 274 -34.31 9.65 -26.64
C GLU A 274 -33.27 9.22 -27.69
N ASP A 275 -32.38 8.30 -27.32
CA ASP A 275 -31.37 7.74 -28.24
C ASP A 275 -31.89 6.52 -29.02
N GLY A 276 -33.07 6.00 -28.68
CA GLY A 276 -33.68 4.79 -29.26
C GLY A 276 -32.92 3.48 -29.02
N MET A 277 -31.68 3.53 -28.53
CA MET A 277 -30.78 2.38 -28.38
C MET A 277 -31.00 1.58 -27.10
N VAL A 278 -31.86 2.03 -26.18
CA VAL A 278 -32.04 1.35 -24.89
C VAL A 278 -32.69 -0.01 -25.11
N LEU A 279 -32.06 -1.06 -24.57
CA LEU A 279 -32.56 -2.42 -24.63
C LEU A 279 -33.58 -2.67 -23.53
N VAL A 280 -34.72 -3.26 -23.90
CA VAL A 280 -35.72 -3.74 -22.92
C VAL A 280 -35.18 -4.98 -22.21
N ARG A 281 -35.55 -5.19 -20.95
CA ARG A 281 -35.26 -6.44 -20.22
C ARG A 281 -36.19 -7.58 -20.67
N SER A 282 -36.00 -8.05 -21.90
CA SER A 282 -36.71 -9.19 -22.48
C SER A 282 -35.86 -10.46 -22.47
N GLU A 283 -36.48 -11.62 -22.68
CA GLU A 283 -35.75 -12.89 -22.75
C GLU A 283 -34.82 -12.96 -23.97
N ARG A 284 -35.14 -12.22 -25.05
CA ARG A 284 -34.25 -12.10 -26.23
C ARG A 284 -32.98 -11.31 -25.94
N ASN A 285 -33.10 -10.24 -25.15
CA ASN A 285 -31.98 -9.35 -24.84
C ASN A 285 -31.13 -9.86 -23.67
N LYS A 286 -31.62 -10.83 -22.90
CA LYS A 286 -31.03 -11.28 -21.64
C LYS A 286 -29.56 -11.67 -21.77
N SER A 287 -29.20 -12.49 -22.75
CA SER A 287 -27.80 -12.91 -22.95
C SER A 287 -26.89 -11.74 -23.32
N PHE A 288 -27.37 -10.83 -24.18
CA PHE A 288 -26.61 -9.65 -24.61
C PHE A 288 -26.39 -8.66 -23.47
N ILE A 289 -27.43 -8.36 -22.68
CA ILE A 289 -27.34 -7.49 -21.50
C ILE A 289 -26.40 -8.13 -20.46
N TYR A 290 -26.55 -9.43 -20.20
CA TYR A 290 -25.68 -10.14 -19.28
C TYR A 290 -24.20 -10.07 -19.69
N GLN A 291 -23.91 -10.27 -20.98
CA GLN A 291 -22.55 -10.18 -21.50
C GLN A 291 -21.96 -8.76 -21.33
N LEU A 292 -22.73 -7.70 -21.58
CA LEU A 292 -22.29 -6.32 -21.33
C LEU A 292 -21.99 -6.07 -19.84
N GLN A 293 -22.85 -6.57 -18.94
CA GLN A 293 -22.62 -6.46 -17.50
C GLN A 293 -21.37 -7.23 -17.07
N LEU A 294 -21.11 -8.40 -17.66
CA LEU A 294 -19.94 -9.21 -17.37
C LEU A 294 -18.66 -8.51 -17.82
N LEU A 295 -18.62 -7.93 -19.02
CA LEU A 295 -17.50 -7.11 -19.49
C LEU A 295 -17.26 -5.88 -18.60
N ALA A 296 -18.33 -5.22 -18.14
CA ALA A 296 -18.21 -4.13 -17.18
C ALA A 296 -17.61 -4.59 -15.84
N SER A 297 -17.99 -5.78 -15.36
CA SER A 297 -17.41 -6.37 -14.16
C SER A 297 -15.92 -6.69 -14.32
N PHE A 298 -15.49 -7.15 -15.50
CA PHE A 298 -14.07 -7.37 -15.79
C PHE A 298 -13.27 -6.07 -15.81
N ARG A 299 -13.87 -4.99 -16.31
CA ARG A 299 -13.26 -3.64 -16.24
C ARG A 299 -13.04 -3.20 -14.79
N GLU A 300 -14.02 -3.42 -13.92
CA GLU A 300 -13.87 -3.12 -12.49
C GLU A 300 -12.85 -4.05 -11.81
N LYS A 301 -12.84 -5.35 -12.13
CA LYS A 301 -11.77 -6.27 -11.68
C LYS A 301 -10.39 -5.76 -12.09
N LEU A 302 -10.21 -5.34 -13.34
CA LEU A 302 -8.94 -4.80 -13.83
C LEU A 302 -8.49 -3.57 -13.03
N LYS A 303 -9.41 -2.62 -12.74
CA LYS A 303 -9.13 -1.43 -11.92
C LYS A 303 -8.73 -1.78 -10.48
N ASN A 304 -9.29 -2.86 -9.94
CA ASN A 304 -9.00 -3.30 -8.57
C ASN A 304 -7.67 -4.06 -8.46
N ILE A 305 -7.09 -4.53 -9.57
CA ILE A 305 -5.72 -5.08 -9.55
C ILE A 305 -4.74 -3.91 -9.29
N PRO A 306 -3.85 -4.00 -8.29
CA PRO A 306 -2.87 -2.96 -8.00
C PRO A 306 -1.99 -2.57 -9.19
N GLU A 307 -1.64 -1.30 -9.26
CA GLU A 307 -0.65 -0.78 -10.22
C GLU A 307 0.75 -0.79 -9.61
N TYR A 308 1.74 -1.00 -10.48
CA TYR A 308 3.14 -0.90 -10.13
C TYR A 308 3.96 -0.62 -11.38
N GLU A 309 4.84 0.37 -11.31
CA GLU A 309 5.72 0.81 -12.40
C GLU A 309 6.59 -0.35 -12.90
N ASN A 310 6.10 -1.00 -13.94
CA ASN A 310 6.75 -2.12 -14.60
C ASN A 310 6.14 -2.29 -15.99
N GLU A 311 6.92 -1.90 -17.00
CA GLU A 311 6.55 -1.96 -18.42
C GLU A 311 5.85 -3.27 -18.80
N LYS A 312 6.40 -4.43 -18.42
CA LYS A 312 5.77 -5.73 -18.73
C LYS A 312 4.39 -5.94 -18.11
N LEU A 313 4.15 -5.42 -16.90
CA LEU A 313 2.84 -5.51 -16.24
C LEU A 313 1.87 -4.47 -16.81
N GLU A 314 2.38 -3.29 -17.17
CA GLU A 314 1.60 -2.23 -17.83
C GLU A 314 1.14 -2.66 -19.22
N ASP A 315 2.04 -3.23 -20.04
CA ASP A 315 1.72 -3.79 -21.36
C ASP A 315 0.65 -4.87 -21.25
N LYS A 316 0.80 -5.78 -20.28
CA LYS A 316 -0.18 -6.86 -20.07
C LYS A 316 -1.54 -6.30 -19.62
N ARG A 317 -1.55 -5.35 -18.69
CA ARG A 317 -2.76 -4.64 -18.25
C ARG A 317 -3.43 -3.94 -19.44
N GLY A 318 -2.64 -3.26 -20.27
CA GLY A 318 -3.09 -2.60 -21.48
C GLY A 318 -3.70 -3.58 -22.49
N ALA A 319 -3.07 -4.74 -22.70
CA ALA A 319 -3.60 -5.79 -23.56
C ALA A 319 -4.95 -6.33 -23.07
N VAL A 320 -5.06 -6.67 -21.78
CA VAL A 320 -6.33 -7.14 -21.18
C VAL A 320 -7.40 -6.06 -21.25
N GLY A 321 -7.05 -4.81 -20.91
CA GLY A 321 -7.96 -3.67 -21.01
C GLY A 321 -8.44 -3.42 -22.45
N GLY A 322 -7.53 -3.46 -23.41
CA GLY A 322 -7.84 -3.32 -24.84
C GLY A 322 -8.75 -4.44 -25.36
N GLU A 323 -8.55 -5.68 -24.91
CA GLU A 323 -9.44 -6.80 -25.25
C GLU A 323 -10.86 -6.57 -24.69
N ILE A 324 -10.98 -6.15 -23.42
CA ILE A 324 -12.28 -5.84 -22.80
C ILE A 324 -13.01 -4.73 -23.57
N GLU A 325 -12.35 -3.58 -23.78
CA GLU A 325 -12.95 -2.43 -24.48
C GLU A 325 -13.27 -2.77 -25.93
N GLY A 326 -12.37 -3.48 -26.63
CA GLY A 326 -12.61 -3.94 -28.00
C GLY A 326 -13.84 -4.85 -28.11
N ASN A 327 -14.10 -5.70 -27.11
CA ASN A 327 -15.32 -6.51 -27.06
C ASN A 327 -16.57 -5.67 -26.77
N VAL A 328 -16.50 -4.70 -25.87
CA VAL A 328 -17.60 -3.77 -25.61
C VAL A 328 -17.96 -2.99 -26.88
N ASP A 329 -16.97 -2.51 -27.63
CA ASP A 329 -17.18 -1.78 -28.87
C ASP A 329 -17.77 -2.65 -29.98
N ARG A 330 -17.33 -3.91 -30.10
CA ARG A 330 -17.95 -4.91 -31.00
C ARG A 330 -19.42 -5.12 -30.65
N MET A 331 -19.75 -5.24 -29.37
CA MET A 331 -21.12 -5.39 -28.92
C MET A 331 -21.98 -4.16 -29.22
N LYS A 332 -21.51 -2.96 -28.89
CA LYS A 332 -22.21 -1.71 -29.21
C LYS A 332 -22.43 -1.54 -30.71
N SER A 333 -21.42 -1.86 -31.52
CA SER A 333 -21.53 -1.82 -32.99
C SER A 333 -22.57 -2.81 -33.51
N HIS A 334 -22.66 -3.99 -32.90
CA HIS A 334 -23.67 -4.97 -33.23
C HIS A 334 -25.09 -4.50 -32.86
N GLN A 335 -25.27 -3.93 -31.67
CA GLN A 335 -26.53 -3.32 -31.22
C GLN A 335 -26.98 -2.20 -32.17
N LEU A 336 -26.08 -1.28 -32.52
CA LEU A 336 -26.31 -0.19 -33.46
C LEU A 336 -26.80 -0.69 -34.83
N ARG A 337 -26.16 -1.73 -35.37
CA ARG A 337 -26.58 -2.36 -36.63
C ARG A 337 -27.98 -2.98 -36.55
N LEU A 338 -28.30 -3.67 -35.45
CA LEU A 338 -29.63 -4.25 -35.26
C LEU A 338 -30.71 -3.19 -35.08
N TYR A 339 -30.38 -2.08 -34.41
CA TYR A 339 -31.28 -0.96 -34.25
C TYR A 339 -31.67 -0.33 -35.59
N TYR A 340 -30.71 -0.04 -36.47
CA TYR A 340 -31.03 0.50 -37.79
C TYR A 340 -31.87 -0.48 -38.63
N ARG A 341 -31.60 -1.78 -38.51
CA ARG A 341 -32.42 -2.81 -39.17
C ARG A 341 -33.86 -2.81 -38.62
N TYR A 342 -34.02 -2.66 -37.31
CA TYR A 342 -35.32 -2.56 -36.65
C TYR A 342 -36.09 -1.31 -37.10
N GLN A 343 -35.43 -0.14 -37.18
CA GLN A 343 -36.05 1.09 -37.69
C GLN A 343 -36.56 0.95 -39.13
N LEU A 344 -35.76 0.34 -40.02
CA LEU A 344 -36.14 0.12 -41.42
C LEU A 344 -37.31 -0.85 -41.57
N ALA A 345 -37.48 -1.76 -40.60
CA ALA A 345 -38.55 -2.74 -40.59
C ALA A 345 -39.86 -2.22 -39.95
N LYS A 346 -39.84 -1.06 -39.29
CA LYS A 346 -41.08 -0.42 -38.81
C LYS A 346 -41.92 0.00 -40.02
N PRO A 347 -43.16 -0.49 -40.18
CA PRO A 347 -44.08 0.07 -41.16
C PRO A 347 -44.26 1.55 -40.82
N GLN A 348 -44.07 2.44 -41.79
CA GLN A 348 -44.58 3.81 -41.67
C GLN A 348 -46.09 3.69 -41.50
N GLN A 349 -46.59 3.79 -40.27
CA GLN A 349 -48.02 3.99 -40.07
C GLN A 349 -48.33 5.35 -40.70
N PRO A 350 -49.20 5.41 -41.73
CA PRO A 350 -49.62 6.70 -42.25
C PRO A 350 -50.31 7.45 -41.11
N HIS A 351 -49.80 8.64 -40.79
CA HIS A 351 -50.49 9.57 -39.92
C HIS A 351 -51.90 9.77 -40.49
N ARG A 352 -52.91 9.20 -39.80
CA ARG A 352 -54.29 9.62 -40.00
C ARG A 352 -54.38 11.05 -39.48
N LEU A 353 -54.57 11.96 -40.43
CA LEU A 353 -54.85 13.38 -40.24
C LEU A 353 -56.04 13.62 -39.31
#